data_AF-X1RPT4-F1
#
_entry.id   AF-X1RPT4-F1
#
_cell.length_a   1.000
_cell.length_b   1.000
_cell.length_c   1.000
_cell.angle_alpha   90.00
_cell.angle_beta   90.00
_cell.angle_gamma   90.00
#
_symmetry.space_group_name_H-M   'P 1'
#
loop_
_entity.id
_entity.type
_entity.pdbx_description
1 polymer ?
#
loop_
_entity_poly.entity_id
_entity_poly.type
_entity_poly.pdbx_seq_one_letter_code
_entity_poly.pdbx_strand_id
1 'polypeptide(L)'
;GLNSPLNGVVTCKKKSIHKDKIICSFVMGTRRLYDFVDDNPMVEFHPCDYTNDPFIISQNKKQIAINAALSVDLTGQVNSDSIGHQFYSGIGGAS
;
A
#
# COMPACT_ATOMS: atom_id res chain seq x y z
N GLY A 1 14.09 -17.82 16.32
CA GLY A 1 14.16 -16.36 16.45
C GLY A 1 14.47 -15.78 15.10
N LEU A 2 13.57 -14.99 14.53
CA LEU A 2 13.82 -14.22 13.30
C LEU A 2 12.77 -13.09 13.18
N ASN A 3 13.28 -11.90 12.90
CA ASN A 3 12.60 -10.60 12.86
C ASN A 3 11.57 -10.49 11.72
N SER A 4 10.38 -9.99 12.05
CA SER A 4 9.25 -9.74 11.16
C SER A 4 8.32 -8.78 11.92
N PRO A 5 7.90 -7.60 11.44
CA PRO A 5 8.22 -6.85 10.21
C PRO A 5 9.52 -6.01 10.31
N LEU A 6 10.39 -6.12 9.31
CA LEU A 6 11.38 -5.11 8.87
C LEU A 6 12.13 -4.31 9.99
N ASN A 7 12.90 -4.98 10.85
CA ASN A 7 13.84 -4.40 11.85
C ASN A 7 13.27 -3.30 12.78
N GLY A 8 11.96 -3.28 13.04
CA GLY A 8 11.34 -2.24 13.86
C GLY A 8 11.23 -0.88 13.17
N VAL A 9 11.45 -0.83 11.84
CA VAL A 9 11.32 0.39 11.04
C VAL A 9 9.84 0.74 10.84
N VAL A 10 9.00 -0.25 10.54
CA VAL A 10 7.56 -0.08 10.34
C VAL A 10 6.83 -0.50 11.60
N THR A 11 6.45 0.47 12.43
CA THR A 11 5.75 0.23 13.71
C THR A 11 4.32 0.76 13.75
N CYS A 12 3.93 1.62 12.80
CA CYS A 12 2.62 2.27 12.75
C CYS A 12 2.25 3.15 13.98
N LYS A 13 3.14 3.31 14.97
CA LYS A 13 2.93 4.09 16.20
C LYS A 13 2.70 5.59 15.99
N LYS A 14 3.23 6.14 14.90
CA LYS A 14 3.17 7.59 14.58
C LYS A 14 2.02 7.96 13.63
N LYS A 15 1.16 7.01 13.25
CA LYS A 15 -0.01 7.31 12.41
C LYS A 15 -1.01 8.17 13.17
N SER A 16 -1.72 9.03 12.44
CA SER A 16 -2.81 9.84 13.02
C SER A 16 -4.07 9.00 13.24
N ILE A 17 -4.35 8.10 12.29
CA ILE A 17 -5.48 7.16 12.29
C ILE A 17 -4.94 5.73 12.20
N HIS A 18 -5.68 4.74 12.71
CA HIS A 18 -5.25 3.33 12.69
C HIS A 18 -3.85 3.12 13.26
N LYS A 19 -3.63 3.64 14.47
CA LYS A 19 -2.36 3.49 15.19
C LYS A 19 -2.05 2.02 15.41
N ASP A 20 -0.78 1.68 15.27
CA ASP A 20 -0.27 0.32 15.43
C ASP A 20 -0.77 -0.68 14.37
N LYS A 21 -1.52 -0.21 13.36
CA LYS A 21 -2.09 -1.06 12.30
C LYS A 21 -1.53 -0.77 10.91
N ILE A 22 -1.23 -1.83 10.17
CA ILE A 22 -1.02 -1.86 8.73
C ILE A 22 -2.39 -2.01 8.08
N ILE A 23 -2.77 -1.02 7.28
CA ILE A 23 -4.06 -0.98 6.59
C ILE A 23 -3.83 -1.30 5.12
N CYS A 24 -4.52 -2.30 4.59
CA CYS A 24 -4.47 -2.67 3.17
C CYS A 24 -5.80 -3.21 2.69
N SER A 25 -6.02 -3.24 1.37
CA SER A 25 -7.19 -3.86 0.77
C SER A 25 -6.92 -5.26 0.23
N PHE A 26 -5.67 -5.54 -0.12
CA PHE A 26 -5.20 -6.86 -0.51
C PHE A 26 -3.69 -6.99 -0.19
N VAL A 27 -3.18 -8.23 -0.23
CA VAL A 27 -1.75 -8.53 -0.17
C VAL A 27 -1.40 -9.50 -1.29
N MET A 28 -0.25 -9.31 -1.92
CA MET A 28 0.24 -10.18 -2.99
C MET A 28 1.74 -10.36 -2.82
N GLY A 29 2.21 -11.60 -2.85
CA GLY A 29 3.63 -11.90 -2.67
C GLY A 29 3.89 -13.39 -2.43
N THR A 30 4.99 -13.67 -1.74
CA THR A 30 5.42 -15.03 -1.41
C THR A 30 4.68 -15.61 -0.21
N ARG A 31 4.83 -16.91 0.04
CA ARG A 31 4.25 -17.60 1.21
C ARG A 31 4.59 -16.92 2.54
N ARG A 32 5.83 -16.42 2.67
CA ARG A 32 6.29 -15.68 3.85
C ARG A 32 5.43 -14.44 4.16
N LEU A 33 4.91 -13.76 3.14
CA LEU A 33 4.01 -12.63 3.34
C LEU A 33 2.67 -13.09 3.89
N TYR A 34 2.11 -14.17 3.33
CA TYR A 34 0.86 -14.73 3.83
C TYR A 34 1.00 -15.24 5.27
N ASP A 35 2.08 -15.94 5.61
CA ASP A 35 2.34 -16.39 6.98
C ASP A 35 2.55 -15.22 7.97
N PHE A 36 3.03 -14.06 7.50
CA PHE A 36 3.13 -12.86 8.33
C PHE A 36 1.77 -12.21 8.62
N VAL A 37 0.85 -12.29 7.65
CA VAL A 37 -0.48 -11.68 7.74
C VAL A 37 -1.44 -12.56 8.52
N ASP A 38 -1.27 -13.89 8.45
CA ASP A 38 -2.12 -14.87 9.11
C ASP A 38 -2.21 -14.60 10.63
N ASP A 39 -3.44 -14.42 11.12
CA ASP A 39 -3.80 -14.10 12.51
C ASP A 39 -2.98 -12.97 13.17
N ASN A 40 -2.47 -12.02 12.37
CA ASN A 40 -1.65 -10.93 12.88
C ASN A 40 -2.51 -9.70 13.21
N PRO A 41 -2.70 -9.34 14.50
CA PRO A 41 -3.54 -8.21 14.88
C PRO A 41 -2.96 -6.85 14.44
N MET A 42 -1.71 -6.80 13.97
CA MET A 42 -1.13 -5.61 13.37
C MET A 42 -1.69 -5.32 11.98
N VAL A 43 -2.29 -6.30 11.29
CA VAL A 43 -2.79 -6.14 9.91
C VAL A 43 -4.31 -6.06 9.91
N GLU A 44 -4.87 -5.06 9.22
CA GLU A 44 -6.31 -4.94 9.01
C GLU A 44 -6.62 -4.74 7.54
N PHE A 45 -7.57 -5.55 7.06
CA PHE A 45 -8.09 -5.43 5.71
C PHE A 45 -9.31 -4.52 5.70
N HIS A 46 -9.30 -3.55 4.80
CA HIS A 46 -10.43 -2.65 4.55
C HIS A 46 -10.76 -2.64 3.05
N PRO A 47 -12.02 -2.38 2.66
CA PRO A 47 -12.41 -2.23 1.27
C PRO A 47 -11.56 -1.19 0.50
N CYS A 48 -11.39 -1.39 -0.81
CA CYS A 48 -10.55 -0.50 -1.63
C CYS A 48 -11.04 0.95 -1.65
N ASP A 49 -12.35 1.18 -1.61
CA ASP A 49 -12.95 2.51 -1.51
C ASP A 49 -12.52 3.21 -0.21
N TYR A 50 -12.36 2.50 0.91
CA TYR A 50 -11.79 3.05 2.14
C TYR A 50 -10.29 3.30 2.06
N THR A 51 -9.52 2.30 1.60
CA THR A 51 -8.05 2.40 1.60
C THR A 51 -7.52 3.41 0.60
N ASN A 52 -8.28 3.66 -0.47
CA ASN A 52 -7.91 4.55 -1.56
C ASN A 52 -8.63 5.91 -1.51
N ASP A 53 -9.51 6.16 -0.52
CA ASP A 53 -10.18 7.45 -0.35
C ASP A 53 -9.14 8.55 -0.01
N PRO A 54 -8.98 9.58 -0.85
CA PRO A 54 -8.07 10.70 -0.58
C PRO A 54 -8.33 11.43 0.74
N PHE A 55 -9.60 11.51 1.18
CA PHE A 55 -9.97 12.12 2.46
C PHE A 55 -9.56 11.27 3.65
N ILE A 56 -9.52 9.94 3.53
CA ILE A 56 -9.00 9.06 4.57
C ILE A 56 -7.47 9.06 4.55
N ILE A 57 -6.86 8.96 3.37
CA ILE A 57 -5.40 8.96 3.21
C ILE A 57 -4.80 10.24 3.80
N SER A 58 -5.38 11.40 3.50
CA SER A 58 -4.88 12.73 3.92
C SER A 58 -4.92 12.96 5.43
N GLN A 59 -5.67 12.15 6.19
CA GLN A 59 -5.67 12.23 7.66
C GLN A 59 -4.35 11.74 8.27
N ASN A 60 -3.56 10.91 7.55
CA ASN A 60 -2.26 10.45 8.03
C ASN A 60 -1.21 11.57 7.94
N LYS A 61 -0.62 11.94 9.08
CA LYS A 61 0.46 12.94 9.14
C LYS A 61 1.72 12.38 8.47
N LYS A 62 2.35 13.19 7.60
CA LYS A 62 3.55 12.82 6.81
C LYS A 62 3.31 11.61 5.88
N GLN A 63 2.15 11.56 5.24
CA GLN A 63 1.84 10.56 4.24
C GLN A 63 2.78 10.68 3.03
N ILE A 64 3.37 9.56 2.61
CA ILE A 64 4.21 9.44 1.41
C ILE A 64 3.68 8.27 0.59
N ALA A 65 3.42 8.52 -0.70
CA ALA A 65 3.04 7.49 -1.66
C ALA A 65 4.20 7.25 -2.64
N ILE A 66 4.50 5.98 -2.92
CA ILE A 66 5.52 5.57 -3.90
C ILE A 66 4.80 4.75 -4.96
N ASN A 67 4.78 5.27 -6.19
CA ASN A 67 4.22 4.59 -7.36
C ASN A 67 5.30 4.50 -8.44
N ALA A 68 5.39 3.38 -9.13
CA ALA A 68 6.26 3.25 -10.29
C ALA A 68 5.58 3.91 -11.51
N ALA A 69 6.27 4.84 -12.17
CA ALA A 69 5.85 5.41 -13.45
C ALA A 69 6.80 4.88 -14.54
N LEU A 70 6.26 4.31 -15.62
CA LEU A 70 7.08 3.79 -16.72
C LEU A 70 7.69 4.91 -17.58
N SER A 71 7.03 6.06 -17.62
CA SER A 71 7.50 7.30 -18.25
C SER A 71 6.77 8.51 -17.65
N VAL A 72 7.51 9.58 -17.37
CA VAL A 72 6.94 10.90 -17.07
C VAL A 72 7.09 11.74 -18.34
N ASP A 73 5.99 12.14 -18.97
CA ASP A 73 6.08 13.07 -20.10
C ASP A 73 6.36 14.51 -19.59
N LEU A 74 6.83 15.38 -20.48
CA LEU A 74 7.18 16.78 -20.14
C LEU A 74 5.97 17.66 -19.73
N THR A 75 4.76 17.12 -19.77
CA THR A 75 3.50 17.78 -19.31
C THR A 75 3.08 17.35 -17.91
N GLY A 76 3.78 16.38 -17.29
CA GLY A 76 3.49 15.88 -15.95
C GLY A 76 2.45 14.76 -15.91
N GLN A 77 2.08 14.17 -17.06
CA GLN A 77 1.18 13.03 -17.10
C GLN A 77 1.94 11.74 -16.75
N VAL A 78 1.39 10.99 -15.78
CA VAL A 78 1.89 9.68 -15.38
C VAL A 78 1.12 8.60 -16.15
N ASN A 79 1.74 8.02 -17.17
CA ASN A 79 1.22 6.81 -17.82
C ASN A 79 1.68 5.58 -17.04
N SER A 80 0.76 4.93 -16.33
CA SER A 80 0.98 3.65 -15.62
C SER A 80 0.58 2.42 -16.46
N ASP A 81 0.16 2.62 -17.70
CA ASP A 81 -0.43 1.55 -18.50
C ASP A 81 0.62 0.77 -19.30
N SER A 82 1.01 -0.36 -18.70
CA SER A 82 1.38 -1.66 -19.32
C SER A 82 2.27 -1.66 -20.59
N ILE A 83 3.50 -2.15 -20.47
CA ILE A 83 4.26 -2.73 -21.60
C ILE A 83 4.31 -4.26 -21.44
N GLY A 84 3.65 -4.97 -22.36
CA GLY A 84 3.94 -6.36 -22.75
C GLY A 84 3.35 -7.47 -21.88
N HIS A 85 2.39 -8.24 -22.42
CA HIS A 85 1.86 -9.58 -22.06
C HIS A 85 1.75 -10.06 -20.59
N GLN A 86 2.02 -9.26 -19.57
CA GLN A 86 1.72 -9.57 -18.18
C GLN A 86 0.75 -8.54 -17.62
N PHE A 87 -0.48 -8.98 -17.41
CA PHE A 87 -1.50 -8.24 -16.67
C PHE A 87 -0.99 -7.96 -15.26
N TYR A 88 -0.78 -6.69 -14.93
CA TYR A 88 -0.61 -6.21 -13.56
C TYR A 88 -1.61 -5.08 -13.28
N SER A 89 -2.67 -5.43 -12.53
CA SER A 89 -3.65 -4.55 -11.89
C SER A 89 -4.37 -3.55 -12.80
N GLY A 90 -5.68 -3.77 -12.98
CA GLY A 90 -6.55 -2.80 -13.63
C GLY A 90 -6.49 -1.41 -12.97
N ILE A 91 -6.51 -0.39 -13.80
CA ILE A 91 -6.59 1.03 -13.46
C ILE A 91 -7.75 1.24 -12.47
N GLY A 92 -7.48 1.85 -11.32
CA GLY A 92 -8.50 2.10 -10.31
C GLY A 92 -7.98 2.89 -9.12
N GLY A 93 -7.62 4.16 -9.35
CA GLY A 93 -7.19 5.07 -8.29
C GLY A 93 -6.60 6.37 -8.79
N ALA A 94 -7.20 6.96 -9.83
CA ALA A 94 -6.89 8.31 -10.29
C ALA A 94 -8.20 9.05 -10.55
N SER A 95 -8.90 9.42 -9.48
CA SER A 95 -9.97 10.41 -9.45
C SER A 95 -10.10 10.93 -8.02
#